data_AF-A0A1F4MTH7-F1
#
_entry.id   AF-A0A1F4MTH7-F1
#
_cell.length_a   1.000
_cell.length_b   1.000
_cell.length_c   1.000
_cell.angle_alpha   90.00
_cell.angle_beta   90.00
_cell.angle_gamma   90.00
#
_symmetry.space_group_name_H-M   'P 1'
#
loop_
_entity.id
_entity.type
_entity.pdbx_description
1 polymer ?
#
loop_
_entity_poly.entity_id
_entity_poly.type
_entity_poly.pdbx_seq_one_letter_code
_entity_poly.pdbx_strand_id
1 'polypeptide(L)'
;MRRSLGTTALVGLSWAPPARADWTDDVTTIRKFAARGNFLAAEEFATQSLNRGPGGFLFAGTGTLIIHHWRARLRLLGGDTQGAIADSDKIIQADSSFMSPDAGYAQRAMAKAVARDASGCEADFARAIELGRSGSMSRFRVYSAMGERAVARLLLNDFAGALKDLNEAIDGDHDTRMMATQVAIKKTAWTHLRQAIPFLETGDLVQATVPIRAAVDVLLKAAAEHLGSDFLTPQLLLMQIELWLAERQATQAAPVTAP
;
A
#
# COMPACT_ATOMS: atom_id res chain seq x y z
N MET A 1 48.55 -57.97 -12.37
CA MET A 1 48.05 -56.69 -11.83
C MET A 1 47.93 -55.67 -12.95
N ARG A 2 46.72 -55.39 -13.44
CA ARG A 2 46.26 -54.11 -14.00
C ARG A 2 44.77 -54.26 -14.31
N ARG A 3 43.94 -53.74 -13.41
CA ARG A 3 42.48 -53.74 -13.52
C ARG A 3 42.04 -52.57 -14.42
N SER A 4 41.17 -52.89 -15.37
CA SER A 4 40.01 -52.13 -15.85
C SER A 4 39.96 -50.62 -15.56
N LEU A 5 39.96 -49.82 -16.63
CA LEU A 5 39.49 -48.44 -16.64
C LEU A 5 37.96 -48.46 -16.49
N GLY A 6 37.47 -48.02 -15.33
CA GLY A 6 36.06 -47.76 -15.09
C GLY A 6 35.70 -46.35 -15.54
N THR A 7 34.83 -46.26 -16.53
CA THR A 7 34.17 -45.03 -16.99
C THR A 7 33.36 -44.46 -15.82
N THR A 8 33.84 -43.37 -15.21
CA THR A 8 33.03 -42.62 -14.23
C THR A 8 32.32 -41.52 -14.99
N ALA A 9 31.00 -41.69 -15.18
CA ALA A 9 30.14 -40.66 -15.71
C ALA A 9 30.13 -39.47 -14.74
N LEU A 10 30.73 -38.36 -15.15
CA LEU A 10 30.49 -37.06 -14.54
C LEU A 10 29.05 -36.67 -14.88
N VAL A 11 28.15 -36.88 -13.91
CA VAL A 11 26.84 -36.24 -13.89
C VAL A 11 27.13 -34.74 -13.84
N GLY A 12 26.96 -34.06 -14.97
CA GLY A 12 27.04 -32.62 -15.04
C GLY A 12 25.96 -32.05 -14.12
N LEU A 13 26.35 -31.50 -12.97
CA LEU A 13 25.57 -30.47 -12.33
C LEU A 13 25.49 -29.33 -13.36
N SER A 14 24.33 -29.17 -13.98
CA SER A 14 24.01 -27.94 -14.68
C SER A 14 24.04 -26.82 -13.64
N TRP A 15 25.17 -26.12 -13.58
CA TRP A 15 25.23 -24.77 -13.02
C TRP A 15 24.47 -23.83 -13.97
N ALA A 16 23.16 -24.01 -14.06
CA ALA A 16 22.29 -22.91 -14.39
C ALA A 16 22.22 -22.06 -13.12
N PRO A 17 22.74 -20.82 -13.09
CA PRO A 17 22.48 -19.95 -11.95
C PRO A 17 20.96 -19.91 -11.77
N PRO A 18 20.44 -19.98 -10.52
CA PRO A 18 19.02 -19.77 -10.30
C PRO A 18 18.64 -18.49 -11.03
N ALA A 19 17.65 -18.55 -11.91
CA ALA A 19 17.15 -17.39 -12.65
C ALA A 19 17.12 -16.21 -11.69
N ARG A 20 17.90 -15.14 -11.97
CA ARG A 20 18.20 -14.08 -11.00
C ARG A 20 16.89 -13.54 -10.44
N ALA A 21 16.51 -14.05 -9.28
CA ALA A 21 15.41 -13.58 -8.48
C ALA A 21 15.78 -12.17 -8.05
N ASP A 22 15.22 -11.15 -8.68
CA ASP A 22 15.41 -9.74 -8.29
C ASP A 22 14.09 -9.22 -7.72
N TRP A 23 14.12 -8.73 -6.48
CA TRP A 23 12.95 -8.17 -5.82
C TRP A 23 12.43 -6.92 -6.54
N THR A 24 13.27 -6.20 -7.29
CA THR A 24 12.85 -5.01 -8.05
C THR A 24 11.97 -5.37 -9.25
N ASP A 25 12.29 -6.47 -9.93
CA ASP A 25 11.47 -7.04 -11.02
C ASP A 25 10.14 -7.58 -10.47
N ASP A 26 10.17 -8.18 -9.29
CA ASP A 26 8.93 -8.62 -8.62
C ASP A 26 8.02 -7.46 -8.31
N VAL A 27 8.54 -6.42 -7.65
CA VAL A 27 7.77 -5.21 -7.33
C VAL A 27 7.21 -4.57 -8.58
N THR A 28 7.99 -4.53 -9.67
CA THR A 28 7.51 -4.04 -10.97
C THR A 28 6.34 -4.88 -11.49
N THR A 29 6.41 -6.20 -11.34
CA THR A 29 5.36 -7.12 -11.78
C THR A 29 4.09 -7.00 -10.93
N ILE A 30 4.24 -6.93 -9.61
CA ILE A 30 3.16 -6.66 -8.64
C ILE A 30 2.43 -5.36 -9.02
N ARG A 31 3.18 -4.28 -9.25
CA ARG A 31 2.63 -2.97 -9.63
C ARG A 31 1.88 -3.03 -10.96
N LYS A 32 2.36 -3.78 -11.95
CA LYS A 32 1.68 -3.96 -13.25
C LYS A 32 0.35 -4.68 -13.10
N PHE A 33 0.27 -5.72 -12.27
CA PHE A 33 -1.00 -6.37 -11.97
C PHE A 33 -1.96 -5.42 -11.27
N ALA A 34 -1.49 -4.74 -10.22
CA ALA A 34 -2.30 -3.81 -9.45
C ALA A 34 -2.81 -2.64 -10.30
N ALA A 35 -2.00 -2.08 -11.19
CA ALA A 35 -2.39 -0.97 -12.07
C ALA A 35 -3.46 -1.36 -13.10
N ARG A 36 -3.63 -2.66 -13.37
CA ARG A 36 -4.71 -3.19 -14.21
C ARG A 36 -5.96 -3.56 -13.41
N GLY A 37 -5.98 -3.27 -12.10
CA GLY A 37 -7.05 -3.67 -11.18
C GLY A 37 -6.99 -5.15 -10.76
N ASN A 38 -5.96 -5.90 -11.16
CA ASN A 38 -5.84 -7.33 -10.85
C ASN A 38 -5.17 -7.53 -9.48
N PHE A 39 -5.82 -7.06 -8.40
CA PHE A 39 -5.25 -7.07 -7.04
C PHE A 39 -5.00 -8.48 -6.50
N LEU A 40 -5.90 -9.43 -6.78
CA LEU A 40 -5.73 -10.83 -6.38
C LEU A 40 -4.50 -11.46 -7.04
N ALA A 41 -4.33 -11.27 -8.35
CA ALA A 41 -3.16 -11.77 -9.06
C ALA A 41 -1.86 -11.10 -8.58
N ALA A 42 -1.92 -9.81 -8.24
CA ALA A 42 -0.79 -9.09 -7.66
C ALA A 42 -0.40 -9.68 -6.29
N GLU A 43 -1.38 -10.00 -5.44
CA GLU A 43 -1.17 -10.59 -4.11
C GLU A 43 -0.61 -12.02 -4.22
N GLU A 44 -1.17 -12.83 -5.12
CA GLU A 44 -0.71 -14.19 -5.39
C GLU A 44 0.75 -14.16 -5.85
N PHE A 45 1.09 -13.29 -6.79
CA PHE A 45 2.46 -13.11 -7.26
C PHE A 45 3.39 -12.66 -6.12
N ALA A 46 2.95 -11.71 -5.28
CA ALA A 46 3.73 -11.28 -4.11
C ALA A 46 3.99 -12.44 -3.13
N THR A 47 3.00 -13.33 -2.94
CA THR A 47 3.15 -14.54 -2.13
C THR A 47 4.13 -15.53 -2.73
N GLN A 48 4.06 -15.77 -4.05
CA GLN A 48 5.02 -16.61 -4.75
C GLN A 48 6.44 -16.04 -4.66
N SER A 49 6.59 -14.71 -4.77
CA SER A 49 7.87 -13.99 -4.61
C SER A 49 8.47 -14.17 -3.21
N LEU A 50 7.65 -14.08 -2.15
CA LEU A 50 8.11 -14.33 -0.79
C LEU A 50 8.49 -15.80 -0.56
N ASN A 51 7.73 -16.74 -1.12
CA ASN A 51 7.99 -18.17 -1.00
C ASN A 51 9.28 -18.60 -1.72
N ARG A 52 9.58 -18.01 -2.89
CA ARG A 52 10.85 -18.26 -3.60
C ARG A 52 12.06 -17.66 -2.89
N GLY A 53 11.84 -16.75 -1.94
CA GLY A 53 12.86 -15.85 -1.41
C GLY A 53 13.14 -14.75 -2.43
N PRO A 54 12.81 -13.48 -2.15
CA PRO A 54 13.12 -12.41 -3.06
C PRO A 54 14.63 -12.19 -3.05
N GLY A 55 15.29 -12.73 -4.08
CA GLY A 55 16.74 -12.68 -4.23
C GLY A 55 17.27 -11.25 -4.45
N GLY A 56 18.58 -11.14 -4.56
CA GLY A 56 19.32 -9.90 -4.70
C GLY A 56 20.55 -9.92 -3.80
N PHE A 57 21.75 -9.85 -4.41
CA PHE A 57 23.03 -10.12 -3.75
C PHE A 57 23.37 -9.17 -2.59
N LEU A 58 22.76 -7.98 -2.53
CA LEU A 58 23.11 -6.93 -1.54
C LEU A 58 21.95 -6.50 -0.62
N PHE A 59 20.69 -6.88 -0.90
CA PHE A 59 19.52 -6.35 -0.19
C PHE A 59 18.36 -7.34 -0.06
N ALA A 60 18.62 -8.65 -0.05
CA ALA A 60 17.55 -9.67 0.04
C ALA A 60 16.57 -9.42 1.21
N GLY A 61 17.08 -8.93 2.35
CA GLY A 61 16.24 -8.50 3.49
C GLY A 61 15.31 -7.33 3.15
N THR A 62 15.84 -6.26 2.55
CA THR A 62 15.04 -5.07 2.16
C THR A 62 13.98 -5.42 1.10
N GLY A 63 14.34 -6.24 0.11
CA GLY A 63 13.40 -6.71 -0.91
C GLY A 63 12.22 -7.47 -0.30
N THR A 64 12.51 -8.34 0.68
CA THR A 64 11.49 -9.06 1.45
C THR A 64 10.52 -8.10 2.14
N LEU A 65 11.02 -7.07 2.83
CA LEU A 65 10.19 -6.10 3.53
C LEU A 65 9.35 -5.25 2.57
N ILE A 66 9.90 -4.89 1.41
CA ILE A 66 9.15 -4.16 0.37
C ILE A 66 8.02 -5.03 -0.19
N ILE A 67 8.26 -6.32 -0.41
CA ILE A 67 7.19 -7.20 -0.90
C ILE A 67 6.13 -7.43 0.17
N HIS A 68 6.50 -7.56 1.45
CA HIS A 68 5.53 -7.54 2.55
C HIS A 68 4.71 -6.24 2.55
N HIS A 69 5.35 -5.08 2.32
CA HIS A 69 4.65 -3.79 2.23
C HIS A 69 3.62 -3.77 1.10
N TRP A 70 3.98 -4.23 -0.10
CA TRP A 70 3.04 -4.34 -1.21
C TRP A 70 1.92 -5.35 -0.93
N ARG A 71 2.26 -6.54 -0.41
CA ARG A 71 1.28 -7.58 -0.14
C ARG A 71 0.29 -7.17 0.95
N ALA A 72 0.74 -6.47 1.99
CA ALA A 72 -0.16 -5.94 3.02
C ALA A 72 -1.28 -5.08 2.40
N ARG A 73 -0.93 -4.21 1.47
CA ARG A 73 -1.87 -3.30 0.81
C ARG A 73 -2.82 -4.02 -0.14
N LEU A 74 -2.30 -5.01 -0.87
CA LEU A 74 -3.10 -5.83 -1.76
C LEU A 74 -4.09 -6.70 -0.98
N ARG A 75 -3.67 -7.23 0.16
CA ARG A 75 -4.55 -7.95 1.09
C ARG A 75 -5.66 -7.07 1.64
N LEU A 76 -5.36 -5.80 1.96
CA LEU A 76 -6.42 -4.85 2.34
C LEU A 76 -7.44 -4.63 1.22
N LEU A 77 -6.99 -4.47 -0.02
CA LEU A 77 -7.88 -4.36 -1.17
C LEU A 77 -8.70 -5.65 -1.42
N GLY A 78 -8.13 -6.81 -1.10
CA GLY A 78 -8.80 -8.11 -1.13
C GLY A 78 -9.66 -8.42 0.10
N GLY A 79 -9.72 -7.53 1.10
CA GLY A 79 -10.45 -7.74 2.35
C GLY A 79 -9.75 -8.59 3.41
N ASP A 80 -8.55 -9.11 3.15
CA ASP A 80 -7.73 -9.86 4.12
C ASP A 80 -7.01 -8.91 5.09
N THR A 81 -7.78 -8.40 6.05
CA THR A 81 -7.28 -7.44 7.03
C THR A 81 -6.25 -8.07 7.99
N GLN A 82 -6.43 -9.34 8.35
CA GLN A 82 -5.51 -10.03 9.26
C GLN A 82 -4.17 -10.36 8.59
N GLY A 83 -4.19 -10.80 7.33
CA GLY A 83 -2.97 -10.99 6.55
C GLY A 83 -2.21 -9.69 6.31
N ALA A 84 -2.92 -8.57 6.12
CA ALA A 84 -2.30 -7.25 6.04
C ALA A 84 -1.61 -6.82 7.34
N ILE A 85 -2.23 -7.08 8.50
CA ILE A 85 -1.62 -6.84 9.82
C ILE A 85 -0.36 -7.71 9.97
N ALA A 86 -0.45 -9.01 9.63
CA ALA A 86 0.68 -9.93 9.74
C ALA A 86 1.87 -9.51 8.87
N ASP A 87 1.65 -9.05 7.64
CA ASP A 87 2.70 -8.50 6.78
C ASP A 87 3.29 -7.19 7.34
N SER A 88 2.44 -6.34 7.91
CA SER A 88 2.86 -5.10 8.56
C SER A 88 3.74 -5.36 9.79
N ASP A 89 3.41 -6.39 10.58
CA ASP A 89 4.20 -6.80 11.74
C ASP A 89 5.59 -7.31 11.33
N LYS A 90 5.73 -7.96 10.17
CA LYS A 90 7.05 -8.33 9.62
C LYS A 90 7.94 -7.11 9.38
N ILE A 91 7.36 -6.00 8.93
CA ILE A 91 8.10 -4.74 8.72
C ILE A 91 8.50 -4.13 10.06
N ILE A 92 7.56 -4.06 11.01
CA ILE A 92 7.78 -3.44 12.32
C ILE A 92 8.86 -4.18 13.12
N GLN A 93 8.88 -5.52 13.04
CA GLN A 93 9.84 -6.37 13.74
C GLN A 93 11.21 -6.43 13.06
N ALA A 94 11.34 -5.92 11.84
CA ALA A 94 12.58 -5.99 11.11
C ALA A 94 13.60 -5.00 11.67
N ASP A 95 14.76 -5.51 12.09
CA ASP A 95 15.94 -4.70 12.35
C ASP A 95 16.65 -4.43 11.02
N SER A 96 16.21 -3.39 10.32
CA SER A 96 16.73 -3.00 9.01
C SER A 96 17.21 -1.56 9.00
N SER A 97 18.45 -1.35 8.55
CA SER A 97 18.99 -0.01 8.28
C SER A 97 18.41 0.63 7.01
N PHE A 98 17.72 -0.15 6.17
CA PHE A 98 17.27 0.29 4.85
C PHE A 98 15.77 0.56 4.77
N MET A 99 14.97 -0.04 5.65
CA MET A 99 13.54 0.18 5.70
C MET A 99 13.13 0.48 7.13
N SER A 100 12.64 1.70 7.33
CA SER A 100 12.18 2.16 8.63
C SER A 100 10.82 1.52 9.00
N PRO A 101 10.57 1.25 10.29
CA PRO A 101 9.34 0.61 10.75
C PRO A 101 8.09 1.50 10.61
N ASP A 102 8.25 2.80 10.37
CA ASP A 102 7.15 3.75 10.12
C ASP A 102 6.19 3.27 9.03
N ALA A 103 6.71 2.70 7.94
CA ALA A 103 5.88 2.12 6.87
C ALA A 103 5.02 0.95 7.36
N GLY A 104 5.55 0.09 8.24
CA GLY A 104 4.81 -1.02 8.82
C GLY A 104 3.71 -0.56 9.75
N TYR A 105 3.99 0.42 10.62
CA TYR A 105 2.97 1.04 11.46
C TYR A 105 1.86 1.69 10.62
N ALA A 106 2.19 2.42 9.56
CA ALA A 106 1.19 3.05 8.69
C ALA A 106 0.25 2.01 8.01
N GLN A 107 0.80 0.89 7.50
CA GLN A 107 -0.03 -0.15 6.89
C GLN A 107 -0.89 -0.89 7.92
N ARG A 108 -0.37 -1.15 9.12
CA ARG A 108 -1.15 -1.73 10.21
C ARG A 108 -2.28 -0.81 10.67
N ALA A 109 -2.02 0.50 10.71
CA ALA A 109 -3.02 1.50 11.04
C ALA A 109 -4.16 1.51 10.00
N MET A 110 -3.83 1.45 8.71
CA MET A 110 -4.83 1.35 7.65
C MET A 110 -5.69 0.08 7.78
N ALA A 111 -5.07 -1.06 8.09
CA ALA A 111 -5.80 -2.30 8.36
C ALA A 111 -6.77 -2.16 9.55
N LYS A 112 -6.33 -1.52 10.63
CA LYS A 112 -7.18 -1.22 11.79
C LYS A 112 -8.32 -0.26 11.45
N ALA A 113 -8.10 0.71 10.58
CA ALA A 113 -9.15 1.60 10.11
C ALA A 113 -10.25 0.84 9.35
N VAL A 114 -9.86 -0.08 8.45
CA VAL A 114 -10.80 -0.99 7.77
C VAL A 114 -11.56 -1.86 8.79
N ALA A 115 -10.88 -2.36 9.82
CA ALA A 115 -11.48 -3.09 10.92
C ALA A 115 -12.30 -2.24 11.91
N ARG A 116 -12.44 -0.93 11.67
CA ARG A 116 -13.12 0.04 12.55
C ARG A 116 -12.47 0.22 13.94
N ASP A 117 -11.23 -0.19 14.11
CA ASP A 117 -10.42 0.07 15.31
C ASP A 117 -9.77 1.46 15.22
N ALA A 118 -10.56 2.49 15.55
CA ALA A 118 -10.11 3.88 15.49
C ALA A 118 -8.96 4.17 16.47
N SER A 119 -9.00 3.60 17.68
CA SER A 119 -7.98 3.84 18.70
C SER A 119 -6.64 3.22 18.30
N GLY A 120 -6.65 1.98 17.82
CA GLY A 120 -5.44 1.33 17.34
C GLY A 120 -4.90 1.95 16.06
N CYS A 121 -5.77 2.43 15.16
CA CYS A 121 -5.39 3.20 13.98
C CYS A 121 -4.63 4.49 14.35
N GLU A 122 -5.18 5.31 15.25
CA GLU A 122 -4.53 6.55 15.69
C GLU A 122 -3.20 6.27 16.40
N ALA A 123 -3.13 5.24 17.25
CA ALA A 123 -1.91 4.87 17.94
C ALA A 123 -0.78 4.47 16.96
N ASP A 124 -1.09 3.66 15.95
CA ASP A 124 -0.10 3.23 14.97
C ASP A 124 0.33 4.38 14.05
N PHE A 125 -0.58 5.24 13.59
CA PHE A 125 -0.17 6.41 12.80
C PHE A 125 0.63 7.43 13.61
N ALA A 126 0.30 7.63 14.90
CA ALA A 126 1.10 8.48 15.78
C ALA A 126 2.54 7.96 15.84
N ARG A 127 2.71 6.65 15.97
CA ARG A 127 4.04 6.02 15.96
C ARG A 127 4.74 6.13 14.60
N ALA A 128 4.02 5.93 13.50
CA ALA A 128 4.57 6.09 12.14
C ALA A 128 5.07 7.53 11.91
N ILE A 129 4.30 8.54 12.30
CA ILE A 129 4.68 9.95 12.18
C ILE A 129 5.88 10.29 13.06
N GLU A 130 5.91 9.79 14.30
CA GLU A 130 7.04 10.00 15.21
C GLU A 130 8.35 9.44 14.64
N LEU A 131 8.35 8.19 14.19
CA LEU A 131 9.49 7.53 13.54
C LEU A 131 9.85 8.18 12.20
N GLY A 132 8.85 8.71 11.49
CA GLY A 132 9.02 9.48 10.27
C GLY A 132 9.88 10.75 10.45
N ARG A 133 10.03 11.28 11.67
CA ARG A 133 10.78 12.53 11.91
C ARG A 133 12.30 12.39 11.86
N SER A 134 12.86 11.18 11.83
CA SER A 134 14.32 10.98 11.80
C SER A 134 14.88 10.69 10.40
N GLY A 135 16.14 11.05 10.16
CA GLY A 135 16.87 10.66 8.94
C GLY A 135 16.53 11.47 7.68
N SER A 136 17.27 11.18 6.60
CA SER A 136 17.05 11.78 5.28
C SER A 136 15.64 11.43 4.80
N MET A 137 14.88 12.41 4.29
CA MET A 137 13.46 12.29 3.91
C MET A 137 12.41 12.42 5.03
N SER A 138 12.79 12.85 6.23
CA SER A 138 11.86 12.90 7.36
C SER A 138 10.58 13.69 7.09
N ARG A 139 10.69 14.89 6.49
CA ARG A 139 9.54 15.72 6.12
C ARG A 139 8.61 15.00 5.14
N PHE A 140 9.15 14.47 4.05
CA PHE A 140 8.37 13.71 3.07
C PHE A 140 7.61 12.52 3.69
N ARG A 141 8.27 11.77 4.59
CA ARG A 141 7.63 10.62 5.24
C ARG A 141 6.55 11.03 6.23
N VAL A 142 6.75 12.09 7.00
CA VAL A 142 5.74 12.66 7.91
C VAL A 142 4.48 13.07 7.14
N TYR A 143 4.62 13.88 6.08
CA TYR A 143 3.45 14.33 5.31
C TYR A 143 2.80 13.19 4.52
N SER A 144 3.57 12.19 4.07
CA SER A 144 3.00 10.99 3.46
C SER A 144 2.17 10.18 4.46
N ALA A 145 2.67 10.01 5.69
CA ALA A 145 1.93 9.34 6.77
C ALA A 145 0.66 10.10 7.16
N MET A 146 0.69 11.45 7.18
CA MET A 146 -0.51 12.27 7.37
C MET A 146 -1.52 12.08 6.24
N GLY A 147 -1.07 12.07 4.97
CA GLY A 147 -1.95 11.79 3.84
C GLY A 147 -2.60 10.40 3.89
N GLU A 148 -1.88 9.38 4.36
CA GLU A 148 -2.43 8.04 4.59
C GLU A 148 -3.39 8.01 5.79
N ARG A 149 -3.05 8.68 6.90
CA ARG A 149 -3.94 8.81 8.06
C ARG A 149 -5.22 9.55 7.69
N ALA A 150 -5.17 10.55 6.83
CA ALA A 150 -6.37 11.22 6.33
C ALA A 150 -7.31 10.22 5.65
N VAL A 151 -6.80 9.33 4.80
CA VAL A 151 -7.63 8.30 4.17
C VAL A 151 -8.22 7.34 5.19
N ALA A 152 -7.42 6.91 6.18
CA ALA A 152 -7.93 6.08 7.28
C ALA A 152 -9.03 6.79 8.09
N ARG A 153 -8.89 8.11 8.33
CA ARG A 153 -9.91 8.93 8.98
C ARG A 153 -11.16 9.09 8.13
N LEU A 154 -11.04 9.24 6.81
CA LEU A 154 -12.19 9.19 5.90
C LEU A 154 -12.92 7.86 6.00
N LEU A 155 -12.19 6.73 6.02
CA LEU A 155 -12.78 5.41 6.23
C LEU A 155 -13.53 5.34 7.57
N LEU A 156 -12.98 5.95 8.63
CA LEU A 156 -13.56 5.99 9.98
C LEU A 156 -14.62 7.09 10.19
N ASN A 157 -14.99 7.85 9.15
CA ASN A 157 -15.87 9.01 9.22
C ASN A 157 -15.38 10.18 10.11
N ASP A 158 -14.08 10.25 10.40
CA ASP A 158 -13.46 11.42 11.03
C ASP A 158 -13.08 12.46 9.96
N PHE A 159 -14.08 13.16 9.45
CA PHE A 159 -13.91 14.13 8.37
C PHE A 159 -13.10 15.37 8.80
N ALA A 160 -13.29 15.83 10.03
CA ALA A 160 -12.55 16.97 10.57
C ALA A 160 -11.05 16.64 10.72
N GLY A 161 -10.73 15.46 11.26
CA GLY A 161 -9.35 14.99 11.36
C GLY A 161 -8.72 14.71 10.00
N ALA A 162 -9.49 14.17 9.04
CA ALA A 162 -9.01 13.98 7.67
C ALA A 162 -8.70 15.30 6.96
N LEU A 163 -9.57 16.31 7.10
CA LEU A 163 -9.37 17.65 6.54
C LEU A 163 -8.10 18.29 7.10
N LYS A 164 -7.88 18.18 8.42
CA LYS A 164 -6.67 18.69 9.07
C LYS A 164 -5.41 18.05 8.49
N ASP A 165 -5.36 16.73 8.43
CA ASP A 165 -4.20 16.01 7.92
C ASP A 165 -3.93 16.30 6.43
N LEU A 166 -4.99 16.40 5.61
CA LEU A 166 -4.84 16.74 4.20
C LEU A 166 -4.30 18.16 4.03
N ASN A 167 -4.78 19.14 4.82
CA ASN A 167 -4.23 20.50 4.78
C ASN A 167 -2.75 20.51 5.18
N GLU A 168 -2.38 19.83 6.27
CA GLU A 168 -0.97 19.72 6.68
C GLU A 168 -0.11 19.06 5.59
N ALA A 169 -0.59 18.00 4.94
CA ALA A 169 0.13 17.31 3.87
C ALA A 169 0.17 18.09 2.54
N ILE A 170 -0.83 18.92 2.23
CA ILE A 170 -0.86 19.74 1.02
C ILE A 170 -0.01 21.01 1.18
N ASP A 171 -0.09 21.66 2.34
CA ASP A 171 0.57 22.95 2.58
C ASP A 171 2.00 22.78 3.10
N GLY A 172 2.34 21.59 3.60
CA GLY A 172 3.63 21.26 4.18
C GLY A 172 4.82 21.47 3.23
N ASP A 173 5.93 21.95 3.80
CA ASP A 173 7.24 21.96 3.14
C ASP A 173 7.92 20.59 3.29
N HIS A 174 7.88 19.80 2.21
CA HIS A 174 8.37 18.43 2.21
C HIS A 174 9.89 18.30 2.04
N ASP A 175 10.62 19.43 1.90
CA ASP A 175 12.05 19.45 1.55
C ASP A 175 12.33 18.64 0.27
N THR A 176 11.93 19.23 -0.86
CA THR A 176 11.49 18.51 -2.05
C THR A 176 12.58 18.16 -3.05
N ARG A 177 13.86 18.51 -2.86
CA ARG A 177 14.85 18.43 -3.96
C ARG A 177 14.97 17.05 -4.60
N MET A 178 14.86 15.97 -3.82
CA MET A 178 14.94 14.59 -4.33
C MET A 178 13.58 13.97 -4.69
N MET A 179 12.47 14.50 -4.16
CA MET A 179 11.11 13.92 -4.33
C MET A 179 10.09 14.92 -4.90
N ALA A 180 10.53 15.98 -5.57
CA ALA A 180 9.66 17.08 -6.00
C ALA A 180 8.48 16.58 -6.85
N THR A 181 8.76 15.68 -7.78
CA THR A 181 7.73 15.06 -8.63
C THR A 181 6.73 14.24 -7.82
N GLN A 182 7.21 13.36 -6.93
CA GLN A 182 6.34 12.53 -6.09
C GLN A 182 5.47 13.39 -5.17
N VAL A 183 6.05 14.45 -4.62
CA VAL A 183 5.34 15.42 -3.78
C VAL A 183 4.26 16.13 -4.56
N ALA A 184 4.55 16.66 -5.75
CA ALA A 184 3.57 17.34 -6.57
C ALA A 184 2.38 16.42 -6.90
N ILE A 185 2.67 15.19 -7.34
CA ILE A 185 1.65 14.16 -7.65
C ILE A 185 0.77 13.87 -6.42
N LYS A 186 1.40 13.62 -5.25
CA LYS A 186 0.66 13.35 -4.02
C LYS A 186 -0.20 14.54 -3.58
N LYS A 187 0.31 15.77 -3.66
CA LYS A 187 -0.46 16.99 -3.33
C LYS A 187 -1.68 17.15 -4.24
N THR A 188 -1.56 16.84 -5.54
CA THR A 188 -2.71 16.82 -6.45
C THR A 188 -3.74 15.78 -6.02
N ALA A 189 -3.31 14.54 -5.74
CA ALA A 189 -4.22 13.49 -5.29
C ALA A 189 -4.91 13.84 -3.94
N TRP A 190 -4.16 14.36 -2.96
CA TRP A 190 -4.70 14.80 -1.68
C TRP A 190 -5.67 15.99 -1.83
N THR A 191 -5.43 16.89 -2.78
CA THR A 191 -6.37 17.98 -3.09
C THR A 191 -7.71 17.43 -3.55
N HIS A 192 -7.70 16.40 -4.39
CA HIS A 192 -8.93 15.72 -4.79
C HIS A 192 -9.60 15.00 -3.60
N LEU A 193 -8.85 14.27 -2.77
CA LEU A 193 -9.43 13.66 -1.57
C LEU A 193 -10.07 14.70 -0.63
N ARG A 194 -9.47 15.88 -0.49
CA ARG A 194 -10.05 16.99 0.27
C ARG A 194 -11.36 17.49 -0.33
N GLN A 195 -11.49 17.52 -1.66
CA GLN A 195 -12.75 17.88 -2.34
C GLN A 195 -13.86 16.84 -2.13
N ALA A 196 -13.53 15.60 -1.76
CA ALA A 196 -14.52 14.56 -1.45
C ALA A 196 -15.22 14.79 -0.11
N ILE A 197 -14.58 15.48 0.84
CA ILE A 197 -15.02 15.60 2.23
C ILE A 197 -16.46 16.13 2.36
N PRO A 198 -16.86 17.24 1.72
CA PRO A 198 -18.21 17.77 1.87
C PRO A 198 -19.30 16.79 1.42
N PHE A 199 -19.02 15.94 0.43
CA PHE A 199 -19.95 14.90 -0.02
C PHE A 199 -20.02 13.73 0.96
N LEU A 200 -18.89 13.36 1.55
CA LEU A 200 -18.84 12.33 2.59
C LEU A 200 -19.57 12.78 3.86
N GLU A 201 -19.44 14.05 4.25
CA GLU A 201 -20.13 14.66 5.39
C GLU A 201 -21.66 14.65 5.23
N THR A 202 -22.15 14.93 4.02
CA THR A 202 -23.60 14.88 3.72
C THR A 202 -24.10 13.47 3.40
N GLY A 203 -23.21 12.48 3.32
CA GLY A 203 -23.53 11.10 2.96
C GLY A 203 -23.85 10.88 1.48
N ASP A 204 -23.56 11.86 0.62
CA ASP A 204 -23.65 11.75 -0.85
C ASP A 204 -22.46 10.96 -1.40
N LEU A 205 -22.53 9.65 -1.20
CA LEU A 205 -21.47 8.74 -1.62
C LEU A 205 -21.26 8.75 -3.14
N VAL A 206 -22.31 9.02 -3.94
CA VAL A 206 -22.18 9.09 -5.41
C VAL A 206 -21.28 10.26 -5.79
N GLN A 207 -21.57 11.47 -5.28
CA GLN A 207 -20.73 12.63 -5.56
C GLN A 207 -19.34 12.50 -4.92
N ALA A 208 -19.21 11.83 -3.77
CA ALA A 208 -17.91 11.57 -3.17
C ALA A 208 -16.98 10.72 -4.06
N THR A 209 -17.52 9.76 -4.84
CA THR A 209 -16.68 8.93 -5.73
C THR A 209 -15.96 9.72 -6.81
N VAL A 210 -16.51 10.85 -7.27
CA VAL A 210 -15.95 11.64 -8.38
C VAL A 210 -14.54 12.17 -8.06
N PRO A 211 -14.34 12.96 -6.99
CA PRO A 211 -13.00 13.40 -6.60
C PRO A 211 -12.12 12.25 -6.13
N ILE A 212 -12.66 11.22 -5.48
CA ILE A 212 -11.83 10.07 -5.04
C ILE A 212 -11.25 9.33 -6.27
N ARG A 213 -12.06 9.13 -7.32
CA ARG A 213 -11.58 8.54 -8.58
C ARG A 213 -10.54 9.43 -9.26
N ALA A 214 -10.72 10.74 -9.27
CA ALA A 214 -9.71 11.67 -9.78
C ALA A 214 -8.37 11.56 -9.02
N ALA A 215 -8.41 11.37 -7.69
CA ALA A 215 -7.21 11.12 -6.89
C ALA A 215 -6.51 9.81 -7.29
N VAL A 216 -7.27 8.74 -7.52
CA VAL A 216 -6.76 7.45 -8.00
C VAL A 216 -6.14 7.59 -9.39
N ASP A 217 -6.81 8.25 -10.32
CA ASP A 217 -6.36 8.43 -11.70
C ASP A 217 -5.03 9.19 -11.80
N VAL A 218 -4.85 10.23 -10.98
CA VAL A 218 -3.58 10.98 -10.86
C VAL A 218 -2.43 10.04 -10.47
N LEU A 219 -2.65 9.19 -9.47
CA LEU A 219 -1.61 8.28 -8.95
C LEU A 219 -1.36 7.11 -9.89
N LEU A 220 -2.39 6.58 -10.55
CA LEU A 220 -2.27 5.54 -11.58
C LEU A 220 -1.49 6.02 -12.78
N LYS A 221 -1.79 7.23 -13.29
CA LYS A 221 -1.06 7.83 -14.41
C LYS A 221 0.42 8.01 -14.07
N ALA A 222 0.71 8.58 -12.90
CA ALA A 222 2.08 8.72 -12.41
C ALA A 222 2.79 7.37 -12.25
N ALA A 223 2.10 6.33 -11.79
CA ALA A 223 2.65 4.99 -11.69
C ALA A 223 3.01 4.40 -13.06
N ALA A 224 2.18 4.64 -14.09
CA ALA A 224 2.43 4.22 -15.47
C ALA A 224 3.63 4.93 -16.10
N GLU A 225 3.87 6.19 -15.72
CA GLU A 225 5.02 7.00 -16.17
C GLU A 225 6.29 6.75 -15.35
N HIS A 226 6.30 5.72 -14.48
CA HIS A 226 7.41 5.40 -13.57
C HIS A 226 7.78 6.52 -12.58
N LEU A 227 6.86 7.44 -12.28
CA LEU A 227 7.07 8.59 -11.40
C LEU A 227 6.83 8.29 -9.91
N GLY A 228 6.66 7.02 -9.54
CA GLY A 228 6.88 6.54 -8.17
C GLY A 228 5.82 6.91 -7.12
N SER A 229 4.55 7.13 -7.49
CA SER A 229 3.48 7.31 -6.51
C SER A 229 2.60 6.07 -6.39
N ASP A 230 2.36 5.64 -5.16
CA ASP A 230 1.42 4.56 -4.86
C ASP A 230 -0.04 5.05 -4.93
N PHE A 231 -0.91 4.29 -5.57
CA PHE A 231 -2.33 4.56 -5.79
C PHE A 231 -3.26 3.70 -4.92
N LEU A 232 -2.73 2.71 -4.20
CA LEU A 232 -3.53 1.67 -3.54
C LEU A 232 -4.37 2.21 -2.37
N THR A 233 -3.91 3.26 -1.68
CA THR A 233 -4.64 3.80 -0.52
C THR A 233 -5.92 4.56 -0.93
N PRO A 234 -5.88 5.52 -1.88
CA PRO A 234 -7.12 6.09 -2.43
C PRO A 234 -8.01 5.08 -3.15
N GLN A 235 -7.41 4.05 -3.77
CA GLN A 235 -8.15 2.94 -4.38
C GLN A 235 -8.94 2.15 -3.33
N LEU A 236 -8.34 1.87 -2.16
CA LEU A 236 -9.02 1.21 -1.04
C LEU A 236 -10.23 2.01 -0.57
N LEU A 237 -10.07 3.34 -0.41
CA LEU A 237 -11.19 4.22 -0.08
C LEU A 237 -12.29 4.16 -1.14
N LEU A 238 -11.93 4.25 -2.42
CA LEU A 238 -12.91 4.18 -3.51
C LEU A 238 -13.72 2.88 -3.47
N MET A 239 -13.04 1.73 -3.33
CA MET A 239 -13.69 0.43 -3.24
C MET A 239 -14.62 0.32 -2.04
N GLN A 240 -14.22 0.88 -0.88
CA GLN A 240 -15.06 0.86 0.31
C GLN A 240 -16.31 1.74 0.15
N ILE A 241 -16.19 2.91 -0.49
CA ILE A 241 -17.34 3.78 -0.80
C ILE A 241 -18.29 3.10 -1.79
N GLU A 242 -17.75 2.46 -2.82
CA GLU A 242 -18.53 1.70 -3.81
C GLU A 242 -19.26 0.50 -3.17
N LEU A 243 -18.61 -0.18 -2.22
CA LEU A 243 -19.24 -1.24 -1.42
C LEU A 243 -20.43 -0.69 -0.59
N TRP A 244 -20.23 0.41 0.14
CA TRP A 244 -21.31 1.05 0.91
C TRP A 244 -22.46 1.53 0.03
N LEU A 245 -22.17 2.02 -1.18
CA LEU A 245 -23.19 2.36 -2.17
C LEU A 245 -24.02 1.14 -2.58
N ALA A 246 -23.36 0.02 -2.89
CA ALA A 246 -24.04 -1.22 -3.26
C ALA A 246 -24.92 -1.77 -2.13
N GLU A 247 -24.43 -1.73 -0.89
CA GLU A 247 -25.19 -2.14 0.31
C GLU A 247 -26.45 -1.28 0.53
N ARG A 248 -26.34 0.05 0.36
CA ARG A 248 -27.49 0.97 0.45
C ARG A 248 -28.55 0.67 -0.61
N GLN A 249 -28.13 0.42 -1.84
CA GLN A 249 -29.03 0.07 -2.95
C GLN A 249 -29.74 -1.27 -2.70
N ALA A 250 -29.01 -2.28 -2.23
CA ALA A 250 -29.58 -3.58 -1.88
C ALA A 250 -30.63 -3.47 -0.77
N THR A 251 -30.38 -2.64 0.24
CA THR A 251 -31.31 -2.40 1.35
C THR A 251 -32.60 -1.70 0.88
N GLN A 252 -32.49 -0.73 -0.04
CA GLN A 252 -33.63 -0.01 -0.60
C GLN A 252 -34.46 -0.87 -1.57
N ALA A 253 -33.85 -1.87 -2.19
CA ALA A 253 -34.52 -2.81 -3.11
C ALA A 253 -35.20 -4.00 -2.39
N ALA A 254 -34.96 -4.20 -1.10
CA ALA A 254 -35.59 -5.28 -0.34
C ALA A 254 -37.10 -5.05 -0.22
N PRO A 255 -37.96 -6.02 -0.63
CA PRO A 255 -39.40 -5.85 -0.53
C PRO A 255 -39.79 -5.73 0.95
N VAL A 256 -40.59 -4.70 1.27
CA VAL A 256 -41.22 -4.57 2.58
C VAL A 256 -42.14 -5.79 2.75
N THR A 257 -41.68 -6.78 3.50
CA THR A 257 -42.55 -7.87 3.95
C THR A 257 -43.51 -7.26 4.97
N ALA A 258 -44.72 -6.96 4.51
CA ALA A 258 -45.81 -6.54 5.39
C ALA A 258 -46.17 -7.70 6.35
N PRO A 259 -46.49 -7.39 7.62
CA PRO A 259 -46.78 -8.40 8.65
C PRO A 259 -48.05 -9.21 8.36
#